data_AF-A0A439IZH0-F1
#
_entry.id   AF-A0A439IZH0-F1
#
_cell.length_a   1.000
_cell.length_b   1.000
_cell.length_c   1.000
_cell.angle_alpha   90.00
_cell.angle_beta   90.00
_cell.angle_gamma   90.00
#
_symmetry.space_group_name_H-M   'P 1'
#
loop_
_entity.id
_entity.type
_entity.pdbx_description
1 polymer ?
#
loop_
_entity_poly.entity_id
_entity_poly.type
_entity_poly.pdbx_seq_one_letter_code
_entity_poly.pdbx_strand_id
1 'polypeptide(L)'
;MAPPSGIRPSPATWIRKNLFSTPFSGVLTICFTVLAAWLLQQFVSFAVLDAVWAGGREECRANPDGACWPFIVEKFDYLRYGAYPLPERWRVDLTLAIGAVLIVWLLWKRAPRRNVAALLFFVAYPVVAFALLRGVASLDLPVIDTVLWGGLLITLLMSIVGIVFSLPLGVVLALGRRSELPFVRAVCVIFIEVVRGVPFITVLFMANFMMPLFVPDYLTPDRLLRPLIAIALFSSAYMAEVVRAGLQAIPKGQYEAAKALGVSYFTMMRLIILPQALTIVIPGIVSTFIGLFKDTTLVAVVGIADFLRAVETARVDPNWAGPTISSTGYLFAGLVYWIFCFGMSRYSQSMERALARGHRS
;
A
#
# COMPACT_ATOMS: atom_id res chain seq x y z
N MET A 1 34.56 -14.06 -16.43
CA MET A 1 35.24 -12.75 -16.52
C MET A 1 34.18 -11.65 -16.59
N ALA A 2 34.00 -10.89 -15.50
CA ALA A 2 33.13 -9.71 -15.52
C ALA A 2 33.78 -8.64 -16.42
N PRO A 3 33.04 -7.97 -17.32
CA PRO A 3 33.61 -6.94 -18.18
C PRO A 3 34.10 -5.73 -17.36
N PRO A 4 35.14 -5.02 -17.82
CA PRO A 4 35.68 -3.85 -17.13
C PRO A 4 34.62 -2.76 -16.95
N SER A 5 34.64 -2.12 -15.78
CA SER A 5 33.75 -1.02 -15.40
C SER A 5 34.01 0.21 -16.28
N GLY A 6 33.08 0.54 -17.19
CA GLY A 6 33.10 1.82 -17.90
C GLY A 6 32.41 1.84 -19.26
N ILE A 7 32.35 0.71 -19.97
CA ILE A 7 31.73 0.63 -21.30
C ILE A 7 30.33 0.04 -21.14
N ARG A 8 29.28 0.88 -21.23
CA ARG A 8 27.92 0.37 -21.39
C ARG A 8 27.89 -0.39 -22.71
N PRO A 9 27.58 -1.70 -22.73
CA PRO A 9 27.50 -2.44 -23.98
C PRO A 9 26.50 -1.74 -24.90
N SER A 10 26.78 -1.71 -26.20
CA SER A 10 25.79 -1.24 -27.16
C SER A 10 24.49 -2.03 -26.98
N PRO A 11 23.31 -1.43 -27.19
CA PRO A 11 22.04 -2.14 -27.03
C PRO A 11 22.02 -3.48 -27.79
N ALA A 12 22.62 -3.52 -28.99
CA ALA A 12 22.77 -4.73 -29.79
C ALA A 12 23.67 -5.79 -29.12
N THR A 13 24.79 -5.37 -28.53
CA THR A 13 25.70 -6.27 -27.79
C THR A 13 25.04 -6.84 -26.53
N TRP A 14 24.23 -6.04 -25.83
CA TRP A 14 23.46 -6.48 -24.68
C TRP A 14 22.38 -7.50 -25.07
N ILE A 15 21.61 -7.22 -26.12
CA ILE A 15 20.57 -8.12 -26.64
C ILE A 15 21.18 -9.47 -27.04
N ARG A 16 22.25 -9.46 -27.84
CA ARG A 16 22.91 -10.71 -28.27
C ARG A 16 23.44 -11.51 -27.10
N LYS A 17 23.98 -10.85 -26.07
CA LYS A 17 24.59 -11.50 -24.91
C LYS A 17 23.56 -12.01 -23.88
N ASN A 18 22.43 -11.35 -23.72
CA ASN A 18 21.46 -11.70 -22.68
C ASN A 18 20.23 -12.46 -23.21
N LEU A 19 19.77 -12.16 -24.43
CA LEU A 19 18.57 -12.76 -25.01
C LEU A 19 18.90 -13.91 -25.98
N PHE A 20 20.01 -13.79 -26.72
CA PHE A 20 20.40 -14.76 -27.77
C PHE A 20 21.77 -15.42 -27.48
N SER A 21 22.07 -15.65 -26.20
CA SER A 21 23.35 -16.24 -25.77
C SER A 21 23.55 -17.68 -26.25
N THR A 22 22.46 -18.44 -26.35
CA THR A 22 22.43 -19.81 -26.86
C THR A 22 21.23 -19.98 -27.79
N PRO A 23 21.23 -20.99 -28.69
CA PRO A 23 20.07 -21.29 -29.54
C PRO A 23 18.79 -21.50 -28.73
N PHE A 24 18.89 -22.17 -27.58
CA PHE A 24 17.75 -22.39 -26.67
C PHE A 24 17.21 -21.08 -26.07
N SER A 25 18.09 -20.20 -25.57
CA SER A 25 17.70 -18.87 -25.08
C SER A 25 17.07 -18.02 -26.18
N GLY A 26 17.56 -18.16 -27.42
CA GLY A 26 16.99 -17.49 -28.59
C GLY A 26 15.56 -17.95 -28.89
N VAL A 27 15.32 -19.27 -28.93
CA VAL A 27 13.96 -19.82 -29.10
C VAL A 27 13.04 -19.37 -27.97
N LEU A 28 13.50 -19.47 -26.71
CA LEU A 28 12.72 -19.08 -25.54
C LEU A 28 12.37 -17.58 -25.55
N THR A 29 13.32 -16.72 -25.94
CA THR A 29 13.09 -15.28 -26.11
C THR A 29 12.04 -15.01 -27.18
N ILE A 30 12.14 -15.66 -28.34
CA ILE A 30 11.16 -15.50 -29.42
C ILE A 30 9.79 -15.98 -28.96
N CYS A 31 9.69 -17.18 -28.37
CA CYS A 31 8.45 -17.72 -27.85
C CYS A 31 7.79 -16.80 -26.82
N PHE A 32 8.54 -16.29 -25.84
CA PHE A 32 7.99 -15.37 -24.84
C PHE A 32 7.65 -13.99 -25.41
N THR A 33 8.40 -13.50 -26.39
CA THR A 33 8.08 -12.22 -27.05
C THR A 33 6.81 -12.34 -27.89
N VAL A 34 6.65 -13.44 -28.64
CA VAL A 34 5.43 -13.73 -29.41
C VAL A 34 4.24 -13.92 -28.47
N LEU A 35 4.40 -14.69 -27.39
CA LEU A 35 3.36 -14.87 -26.39
C LEU A 35 2.97 -13.55 -25.72
N ALA A 36 3.95 -12.72 -25.35
CA ALA A 36 3.70 -11.42 -24.75
C ALA A 36 3.01 -10.46 -25.72
N ALA A 37 3.42 -10.44 -26.99
CA ALA A 37 2.77 -9.64 -28.03
C ALA A 37 1.32 -10.12 -28.29
N TRP A 38 1.10 -11.44 -28.33
CA TRP A 38 -0.23 -12.03 -28.47
C TRP A 38 -1.14 -11.70 -27.29
N LEU A 39 -0.66 -11.86 -26.05
CA LEU A 39 -1.40 -11.49 -24.84
C LEU A 39 -1.68 -9.99 -24.76
N LEU A 40 -0.69 -9.16 -25.12
CA LEU A 40 -0.85 -7.70 -25.14
C LEU A 40 -1.89 -7.29 -26.19
N GLN A 41 -1.87 -7.92 -27.37
CA GLN A 41 -2.88 -7.69 -28.40
C GLN A 41 -4.27 -8.07 -27.89
N GLN A 42 -4.44 -9.24 -27.27
CA GLN A 42 -5.72 -9.67 -26.70
C GLN A 42 -6.21 -8.72 -25.59
N PHE A 43 -5.29 -8.21 -24.78
CA PHE A 43 -5.62 -7.26 -23.73
C PHE A 43 -6.05 -5.91 -24.30
N VAL A 44 -5.32 -5.39 -25.28
CA VAL A 44 -5.62 -4.10 -25.93
C VAL A 44 -6.90 -4.20 -26.76
N SER A 45 -7.13 -5.33 -27.43
CA SER A 45 -8.36 -5.54 -28.18
C SER A 45 -9.57 -5.53 -27.26
N PHE A 46 -9.56 -6.35 -26.20
CA PHE A 46 -10.62 -6.38 -25.19
C PHE A 46 -10.83 -5.02 -24.49
N ALA A 47 -9.75 -4.39 -24.00
CA ALA A 47 -9.85 -3.21 -23.15
C ALA A 47 -10.17 -1.92 -23.91
N VAL A 48 -9.76 -1.82 -25.19
CA VAL A 48 -9.79 -0.55 -25.93
C VAL A 48 -10.44 -0.69 -27.30
N LEU A 49 -9.98 -1.62 -28.14
CA LEU A 49 -10.39 -1.65 -29.55
C LEU A 49 -11.83 -2.14 -29.72
N ASP A 50 -12.18 -3.22 -29.05
CA ASP A 50 -13.50 -3.85 -29.11
C ASP A 50 -14.42 -3.35 -27.97
N ALA A 51 -13.93 -2.44 -27.13
CA ALA A 51 -14.64 -1.98 -25.95
C ALA A 51 -15.84 -1.09 -26.26
N VAL A 52 -16.89 -1.21 -25.45
CA VAL A 52 -18.05 -0.33 -25.47
C VAL A 52 -17.74 0.87 -24.58
N TRP A 53 -17.66 2.06 -25.20
CA TRP A 53 -17.30 3.31 -24.52
C TRP A 53 -18.50 4.18 -24.13
N ALA A 54 -19.61 4.03 -24.84
CA ALA A 54 -20.84 4.80 -24.65
C ALA A 54 -22.07 3.89 -24.83
N GLY A 55 -23.23 4.37 -24.38
CA GLY A 55 -24.46 3.59 -24.34
C GLY A 55 -24.76 3.09 -22.92
N GLY A 56 -25.59 2.07 -22.83
CA GLY A 56 -26.01 1.47 -21.57
C GLY A 56 -25.78 -0.03 -21.53
N ARG A 57 -26.72 -0.71 -20.87
CA ARG A 57 -26.63 -2.13 -20.54
C ARG A 57 -26.84 -3.03 -21.75
N GLU A 58 -27.63 -2.58 -22.72
CA GLU A 58 -28.00 -3.38 -23.89
C GLU A 58 -26.83 -3.49 -24.87
N GLU A 59 -26.11 -2.39 -25.10
CA GLU A 59 -24.92 -2.35 -25.95
C GLU A 59 -23.80 -3.22 -25.39
N CYS A 60 -23.62 -3.20 -24.06
CA CYS A 60 -22.68 -4.09 -23.39
C CYS A 60 -23.08 -5.57 -23.44
N ARG A 61 -24.37 -5.88 -23.53
CA ARG A 61 -24.85 -7.27 -23.71
C ARG A 61 -24.72 -7.73 -25.16
N ALA A 62 -24.88 -6.80 -26.10
CA ALA A 62 -24.76 -7.08 -27.54
C ALA A 62 -23.31 -7.34 -27.97
N ASN A 63 -22.31 -6.84 -27.22
CA ASN A 63 -20.89 -7.03 -27.51
C ASN A 63 -20.21 -7.98 -26.49
N PRO A 64 -20.02 -9.26 -26.83
CA PRO A 64 -19.40 -10.25 -25.94
C PRO A 64 -17.86 -10.21 -25.93
N ASP A 65 -17.23 -9.45 -26.83
CA ASP A 65 -15.79 -9.52 -27.09
C ASP A 65 -15.00 -8.37 -26.44
N GLY A 66 -15.69 -7.32 -25.99
CA GLY A 66 -15.06 -6.10 -25.46
C GLY A 66 -15.45 -5.71 -24.03
N ALA A 67 -14.60 -4.89 -23.41
CA ALA A 67 -14.86 -4.31 -22.10
C ALA A 67 -16.07 -3.36 -22.11
N CYS A 68 -16.85 -3.37 -21.04
CA CYS A 68 -18.02 -2.51 -20.87
C CYS A 68 -17.70 -1.31 -19.96
N TRP A 69 -17.23 -0.20 -20.52
CA TRP A 69 -16.92 1.00 -19.73
C TRP A 69 -18.16 1.71 -19.12
N PRO A 70 -19.35 1.71 -19.76
CA PRO A 70 -20.58 2.24 -19.14
C PRO A 70 -20.91 1.62 -17.77
N PHE A 71 -20.63 0.32 -17.59
CA PHE A 71 -20.77 -0.36 -16.30
C PHE A 71 -19.90 0.29 -15.22
N ILE A 72 -18.63 0.57 -15.54
CA ILE A 72 -17.70 1.21 -14.61
C ILE A 72 -18.16 2.63 -14.28
N VAL A 73 -18.62 3.39 -15.28
CA VAL A 73 -19.10 4.77 -15.09
C VAL A 73 -20.32 4.79 -14.17
N GLU A 74 -21.31 3.91 -14.38
CA GLU A 74 -22.49 3.84 -13.51
C GLU A 74 -22.12 3.42 -12.08
N LYS A 75 -21.24 2.44 -11.93
CA LYS A 75 -20.85 1.91 -10.60
C LYS A 75 -19.75 2.72 -9.92
N PHE A 76 -19.17 3.72 -10.58
CA PHE A 76 -18.01 4.46 -10.10
C PHE A 76 -18.20 5.04 -8.70
N ASP A 77 -19.39 5.59 -8.44
CA ASP A 77 -19.78 6.09 -7.12
C ASP A 77 -19.73 5.01 -6.03
N TYR A 78 -20.29 3.84 -6.31
CA TYR A 78 -20.24 2.72 -5.36
C TYR A 78 -18.80 2.21 -5.19
N LEU A 79 -18.00 2.17 -6.27
CA LEU A 79 -16.60 1.76 -6.21
C LEU A 79 -15.74 2.74 -5.39
N ARG A 80 -16.09 4.03 -5.39
CA ARG A 80 -15.37 5.07 -4.63
C ARG A 80 -15.83 5.16 -3.18
N TYR A 81 -17.14 5.25 -2.96
CA TYR A 81 -17.74 5.58 -1.65
C TYR A 81 -18.30 4.35 -0.91
N GLY A 82 -18.49 3.21 -1.58
CA GLY A 82 -19.22 2.08 -1.01
C GLY A 82 -20.70 2.42 -0.77
N ALA A 83 -21.21 2.03 0.40
CA ALA A 83 -22.61 2.26 0.81
C ALA A 83 -22.82 3.62 1.50
N TYR A 84 -21.85 4.55 1.39
CA TYR A 84 -21.92 5.84 2.06
C TYR A 84 -23.09 6.69 1.53
N PRO A 85 -23.91 7.31 2.42
CA PRO A 85 -25.11 8.05 2.03
C PRO A 85 -24.82 9.18 1.04
N LEU A 86 -25.64 9.28 -0.02
CA LEU A 86 -25.55 10.29 -1.08
C LEU A 86 -25.35 11.74 -0.58
N PRO A 87 -26.17 12.27 0.35
CA PRO A 87 -26.04 13.66 0.79
C PRO A 87 -24.73 13.94 1.54
N GLU A 88 -24.01 12.90 1.98
CA GLU A 88 -22.84 13.04 2.84
C GLU A 88 -21.53 12.66 2.14
N ARG A 89 -21.56 12.27 0.86
CA ARG A 89 -20.36 11.87 0.10
C ARG A 89 -19.31 12.97 -0.01
N TRP A 90 -19.72 14.23 0.05
CA TRP A 90 -18.80 15.38 0.09
C TRP A 90 -17.79 15.29 1.24
N ARG A 91 -18.14 14.63 2.37
CA ARG A 91 -17.23 14.40 3.50
C ARG A 91 -16.09 13.46 3.12
N VAL A 92 -16.39 12.47 2.31
CA VAL A 92 -15.40 11.51 1.77
C VAL A 92 -14.47 12.24 0.81
N ASP A 93 -15.01 13.02 -0.12
CA ASP A 93 -14.21 13.80 -1.07
C ASP A 93 -13.31 14.80 -0.37
N LEU A 94 -13.83 15.51 0.63
CA LEU A 94 -13.05 16.45 1.44
C LEU A 94 -11.93 15.73 2.20
N THR A 95 -12.22 14.58 2.81
CA THR A 95 -11.22 13.78 3.53
C THR A 95 -10.10 13.32 2.58
N LEU A 96 -10.45 12.78 1.42
CA LEU A 96 -9.49 12.35 0.41
C LEU A 96 -8.67 13.53 -0.15
N ALA A 97 -9.31 14.69 -0.37
CA ALA A 97 -8.64 15.89 -0.85
C ALA A 97 -7.64 16.45 0.16
N ILE A 98 -8.02 16.56 1.44
CA ILE A 98 -7.11 16.98 2.53
C ILE A 98 -5.93 16.02 2.61
N GLY A 99 -6.21 14.70 2.60
CA GLY A 99 -5.16 13.68 2.61
C GLY A 99 -4.20 13.80 1.44
N ALA A 100 -4.72 13.99 0.22
CA ALA A 100 -3.92 14.15 -0.99
C ALA A 100 -3.04 15.42 -0.93
N VAL A 101 -3.59 16.55 -0.49
CA VAL A 101 -2.85 17.81 -0.33
C VAL A 101 -1.71 17.64 0.68
N LEU A 102 -1.97 17.02 1.84
CA LEU A 102 -0.96 16.77 2.86
C LEU A 102 0.13 15.81 2.38
N ILE A 103 -0.24 14.75 1.64
CA ILE A 103 0.72 13.83 1.04
C ILE A 103 1.58 14.58 0.01
N VAL A 104 0.99 15.32 -0.92
CA VAL A 104 1.74 16.09 -1.92
C VAL A 104 2.69 17.08 -1.25
N TRP A 105 2.23 17.80 -0.23
CA TRP A 105 3.09 18.71 0.54
C TRP A 105 4.24 17.96 1.23
N LEU A 106 3.97 16.80 1.82
CA LEU A 106 4.98 15.98 2.50
C LEU A 106 6.01 15.36 1.53
N LEU A 107 5.60 15.02 0.31
CA LEU A 107 6.45 14.40 -0.71
C LEU A 107 7.19 15.43 -1.58
N TRP A 108 6.76 16.69 -1.59
CA TRP A 108 7.41 17.75 -2.33
C TRP A 108 8.73 18.18 -1.67
N LYS A 109 9.85 17.70 -2.23
CA LYS A 109 11.21 17.92 -1.70
C LYS A 109 11.62 19.37 -1.43
N ARG A 110 11.01 20.34 -2.12
CA ARG A 110 11.32 21.78 -2.01
C ARG A 110 10.29 22.57 -1.19
N ALA A 111 9.27 21.92 -0.66
CA ALA A 111 8.21 22.64 0.04
C ALA A 111 8.69 23.20 1.39
N PRO A 112 8.28 24.43 1.74
CA PRO A 112 8.60 25.01 3.03
C PRO A 112 7.91 24.24 4.17
N ARG A 113 8.54 24.24 5.35
CA ARG A 113 7.97 23.72 6.62
C ARG A 113 7.42 22.29 6.54
N ARG A 114 8.15 21.38 5.88
CA ARG A 114 7.79 19.95 5.78
C ARG A 114 7.49 19.27 7.13
N ASN A 115 8.13 19.71 8.21
CA ASN A 115 7.87 19.20 9.57
C ASN A 115 6.44 19.51 10.05
N VAL A 116 5.87 20.66 9.64
CA VAL A 116 4.47 21.01 9.93
C VAL A 116 3.53 20.13 9.12
N ALA A 117 3.84 19.88 7.83
CA ALA A 117 3.07 18.95 7.01
C ALA A 117 3.05 17.54 7.63
N ALA A 118 4.19 17.08 8.14
CA ALA A 118 4.29 15.80 8.85
C ALA A 118 3.42 15.80 10.12
N LEU A 119 3.49 16.84 10.95
CA LEU A 119 2.66 16.95 12.15
C LEU A 119 1.16 16.91 11.79
N LEU A 120 0.75 17.69 10.79
CA LEU A 120 -0.64 17.72 10.34
C LEU A 120 -1.09 16.36 9.79
N PHE A 121 -0.26 15.70 8.99
CA PHE A 121 -0.60 14.41 8.40
C PHE A 121 -0.66 13.26 9.41
N PHE A 122 0.28 13.20 10.35
CA PHE A 122 0.37 12.08 11.30
C PHE A 122 -0.48 12.28 12.57
N VAL A 123 -0.83 13.52 12.93
CA VAL A 123 -1.55 13.82 14.17
C VAL A 123 -2.93 14.41 13.91
N ALA A 124 -3.02 15.52 13.18
CA ALA A 124 -4.29 16.22 12.99
C ALA A 124 -5.23 15.49 12.01
N TYR A 125 -4.68 15.02 10.89
CA TYR A 125 -5.45 14.41 9.81
C TYR A 125 -6.22 13.14 10.22
N PRO A 126 -5.67 12.18 10.98
CA PRO A 126 -6.44 11.02 11.44
C PRO A 126 -7.66 11.41 12.28
N VAL A 127 -7.51 12.42 13.15
CA VAL A 127 -8.60 12.94 13.99
C VAL A 127 -9.65 13.64 13.14
N VAL A 128 -9.23 14.50 12.21
CA VAL A 128 -10.13 15.22 11.30
C VAL A 128 -10.84 14.26 10.34
N ALA A 129 -10.12 13.30 9.77
CA ALA A 129 -10.68 12.28 8.87
C ALA A 129 -11.71 11.42 9.60
N PHE A 130 -11.42 10.97 10.83
CA PHE A 130 -12.38 10.21 11.63
C PHE A 130 -13.62 11.05 11.96
N ALA A 131 -13.42 12.30 12.41
CA ALA A 131 -14.51 13.23 12.71
C ALA A 131 -15.40 13.53 11.49
N LEU A 132 -14.81 13.76 10.31
CA LEU A 132 -15.54 14.00 9.07
C LEU A 132 -16.28 12.75 8.59
N LEU A 133 -15.61 11.60 8.53
CA LEU A 133 -16.20 10.38 7.98
C LEU A 133 -17.28 9.78 8.91
N ARG A 134 -17.08 9.84 10.23
CA ARG A 134 -18.06 9.36 11.22
C ARG A 134 -19.17 10.36 11.45
N GLY A 135 -18.88 11.65 11.39
CA GLY A 135 -19.76 12.72 11.85
C GLY A 135 -19.55 13.02 13.34
N VAL A 136 -19.75 14.28 13.72
CA VAL A 136 -19.67 14.77 15.10
C VAL A 136 -20.96 15.50 15.45
N ALA A 137 -21.64 15.07 16.50
CA ALA A 137 -22.92 15.64 16.93
C ALA A 137 -22.83 17.15 17.25
N SER A 138 -21.67 17.63 17.73
CA SER A 138 -21.45 19.05 18.03
C SER A 138 -21.39 19.96 16.80
N LEU A 139 -21.30 19.39 15.59
CA LEU A 139 -21.23 20.13 14.32
C LEU A 139 -22.47 19.89 13.46
N ASP A 140 -23.57 19.37 14.03
CA ASP A 140 -24.80 18.96 13.33
C ASP A 140 -24.55 17.97 12.18
N LEU A 141 -23.47 17.20 12.26
CA LEU A 141 -23.13 16.18 11.27
C LEU A 141 -23.76 14.84 11.68
N PRO A 142 -24.67 14.25 10.87
CA PRO A 142 -25.19 12.91 11.15
C PRO A 142 -24.08 11.88 11.27
N VAL A 143 -24.32 10.96 12.19
CA VAL A 143 -23.39 9.94 12.66
C VAL A 143 -23.51 8.70 11.76
N ILE A 144 -22.59 8.52 10.83
CA ILE A 144 -22.61 7.48 9.79
C ILE A 144 -21.82 6.25 10.23
N ASP A 145 -22.47 5.10 10.31
CA ASP A 145 -21.86 3.85 10.77
C ASP A 145 -20.67 3.42 9.89
N THR A 146 -19.61 2.89 10.50
CA THR A 146 -18.40 2.40 9.81
C THR A 146 -18.72 1.24 8.88
N VAL A 147 -19.84 0.53 9.10
CA VAL A 147 -20.34 -0.53 8.21
C VAL A 147 -20.70 -0.01 6.81
N LEU A 148 -21.07 1.27 6.69
CA LEU A 148 -21.42 1.88 5.39
C LEU A 148 -20.19 2.34 4.61
N TRP A 149 -19.02 2.37 5.25
CA TRP A 149 -17.79 2.82 4.60
C TRP A 149 -17.26 1.70 3.71
N GLY A 150 -16.89 2.03 2.47
CA GLY A 150 -16.37 1.03 1.55
C GLY A 150 -15.67 1.60 0.33
N GLY A 151 -15.36 0.71 -0.61
CA GLY A 151 -14.72 1.05 -1.87
C GLY A 151 -13.29 1.55 -1.68
N LEU A 152 -12.87 2.43 -2.59
CA LEU A 152 -11.53 3.03 -2.61
C LEU A 152 -11.20 3.80 -1.33
N LEU A 153 -12.20 4.41 -0.68
CA LEU A 153 -12.03 5.08 0.60
C LEU A 153 -11.40 4.16 1.65
N ILE A 154 -11.96 2.97 1.84
CA ILE A 154 -11.47 2.03 2.87
C ILE A 154 -10.09 1.50 2.52
N THR A 155 -9.83 1.17 1.25
CA THR A 155 -8.49 0.75 0.79
C THR A 155 -7.43 1.80 1.11
N LEU A 156 -7.70 3.08 0.82
CA LEU A 156 -6.77 4.18 1.11
C LEU A 156 -6.65 4.46 2.62
N LEU A 157 -7.76 4.45 3.35
CA LEU A 157 -7.77 4.67 4.79
C LEU A 157 -6.95 3.59 5.52
N MET A 158 -7.22 2.31 5.25
CA MET A 158 -6.53 1.20 5.92
C MET A 158 -5.05 1.14 5.57
N SER A 159 -4.68 1.44 4.33
CA SER A 159 -3.28 1.48 3.93
C SER A 159 -2.53 2.63 4.62
N ILE A 160 -3.11 3.84 4.66
CA ILE A 160 -2.52 4.99 5.35
C ILE A 160 -2.39 4.72 6.85
N VAL A 161 -3.47 4.30 7.52
CA VAL A 161 -3.44 3.97 8.95
C VAL A 161 -2.41 2.88 9.22
N GLY A 162 -2.41 1.81 8.43
CA GLY A 162 -1.48 0.71 8.59
C GLY A 162 -0.01 1.14 8.52
N ILE A 163 0.38 1.97 7.53
CA ILE A 163 1.78 2.43 7.42
C ILE A 163 2.15 3.47 8.49
N VAL A 164 1.20 4.34 8.87
CA VAL A 164 1.38 5.37 9.90
C VAL A 164 1.69 4.73 11.26
N PHE A 165 0.98 3.66 11.63
CA PHE A 165 1.19 2.98 12.90
C PHE A 165 2.29 1.91 12.82
N SER A 166 2.46 1.23 11.69
CA SER A 166 3.47 0.17 11.58
C SER A 166 4.90 0.70 11.57
N LEU A 167 5.15 1.92 11.10
CA LEU A 167 6.49 2.53 11.10
C LEU A 167 7.01 2.79 12.53
N PRO A 168 6.32 3.56 13.40
CA PRO A 168 6.75 3.72 14.78
C PRO A 168 6.85 2.40 15.53
N LEU A 169 5.84 1.52 15.42
CA LEU A 169 5.85 0.21 16.08
C LEU A 169 7.01 -0.65 15.59
N GLY A 170 7.28 -0.67 14.29
CA GLY A 170 8.41 -1.37 13.69
C GLY A 170 9.74 -0.84 14.18
N VAL A 171 9.90 0.48 14.33
CA VAL A 171 11.10 1.09 14.93
C VAL A 171 11.28 0.62 16.38
N VAL A 172 10.23 0.67 17.19
CA VAL A 172 10.30 0.22 18.59
C VAL A 172 10.66 -1.26 18.67
N LEU A 173 10.04 -2.12 17.87
CA LEU A 173 10.32 -3.56 17.81
C LEU A 173 11.74 -3.85 17.33
N ALA A 174 12.24 -3.13 16.32
CA ALA A 174 13.60 -3.29 15.81
C ALA A 174 14.66 -2.90 16.85
N LEU A 175 14.43 -1.81 17.59
CA LEU A 175 15.29 -1.39 18.69
C LEU A 175 15.21 -2.35 19.87
N GLY A 176 14.00 -2.80 20.23
CA GLY A 176 13.76 -3.78 21.29
C GLY A 176 14.45 -5.12 21.03
N ARG A 177 14.44 -5.60 19.78
CA ARG A 177 15.20 -6.80 19.34
C ARG A 177 16.72 -6.66 19.53
N ARG A 178 17.26 -5.44 19.54
CA ARG A 178 18.69 -5.14 19.78
C ARG A 178 19.01 -4.76 21.23
N SER A 179 18.02 -4.78 22.12
CA SER A 179 18.21 -4.45 23.53
C SER A 179 19.15 -5.44 24.24
N GLU A 180 19.90 -4.95 25.21
CA GLU A 180 20.71 -5.77 26.12
C GLU A 180 19.85 -6.49 27.17
N LEU A 181 18.62 -6.00 27.43
CA LEU A 181 17.69 -6.63 28.35
C LEU A 181 17.11 -7.91 27.71
N PRO A 182 17.38 -9.11 28.27
CA PRO A 182 17.03 -10.38 27.64
C PRO A 182 15.51 -10.54 27.49
N PHE A 183 14.72 -10.05 28.45
CA PHE A 183 13.26 -10.10 28.38
C PHE A 183 12.69 -9.26 27.23
N VAL A 184 13.10 -7.99 27.11
CA VAL A 184 12.64 -7.09 26.03
C VAL A 184 13.01 -7.67 24.67
N ARG A 185 14.26 -8.15 24.55
CA ARG A 185 14.74 -8.80 23.32
C ARG A 185 13.91 -10.04 22.99
N ALA A 186 13.65 -10.92 23.96
CA ALA A 186 12.87 -12.14 23.75
C ALA A 186 11.44 -11.83 23.28
N VAL A 187 10.73 -10.91 23.96
CA VAL A 187 9.36 -10.51 23.58
C VAL A 187 9.33 -9.96 22.15
N CYS A 188 10.26 -9.07 21.79
CA CYS A 188 10.31 -8.50 20.45
C CYS A 188 10.64 -9.57 19.38
N VAL A 189 11.61 -10.45 19.66
CA VAL A 189 11.96 -11.54 18.73
C VAL A 189 10.77 -12.48 18.54
N ILE A 190 10.15 -12.94 19.61
CA ILE A 190 9.00 -13.85 19.54
C ILE A 190 7.87 -13.20 18.74
N PHE A 191 7.51 -11.95 19.04
CA PHE A 191 6.48 -11.23 18.29
C PHE A 191 6.81 -11.15 16.80
N ILE A 192 8.01 -10.70 16.44
CA ILE A 192 8.42 -10.52 15.03
C ILE A 192 8.40 -11.86 14.29
N GLU A 193 9.00 -12.91 14.86
CA GLU A 193 9.11 -14.21 14.18
C GLU A 193 7.75 -14.91 14.08
N VAL A 194 6.90 -14.85 15.12
CA VAL A 194 5.55 -15.44 15.10
C VAL A 194 4.68 -14.73 14.08
N VAL A 195 4.60 -13.40 14.13
CA VAL A 195 3.72 -12.63 13.23
C VAL A 195 4.12 -12.83 11.76
N ARG A 196 5.42 -12.88 11.46
CA ARG A 196 5.92 -13.14 10.10
C ARG A 196 5.79 -14.59 9.66
N GLY A 197 5.60 -15.52 10.61
CA GLY A 197 5.37 -16.94 10.34
C GLY A 197 3.90 -17.30 10.10
N VAL A 198 2.96 -16.39 10.40
CA VAL A 198 1.51 -16.64 10.28
C VAL A 198 0.94 -15.94 9.04
N PRO A 199 0.03 -16.58 8.27
CA PRO A 199 -0.66 -15.92 7.16
C PRO A 199 -1.50 -14.73 7.62
N PHE A 200 -1.41 -13.60 6.91
CA PHE A 200 -2.14 -12.38 7.28
C PHE A 200 -3.66 -12.57 7.33
N ILE A 201 -4.23 -13.36 6.41
CA ILE A 201 -5.65 -13.72 6.39
C ILE A 201 -6.11 -14.39 7.71
N THR A 202 -5.27 -15.24 8.31
CA THR A 202 -5.55 -15.92 9.58
C THR A 202 -5.61 -14.92 10.73
N VAL A 203 -4.73 -13.91 10.72
CA VAL A 203 -4.72 -12.84 11.74
C VAL A 203 -5.99 -12.00 11.64
N LEU A 204 -6.42 -11.64 10.42
CA LEU A 204 -7.69 -10.92 10.21
C LEU A 204 -8.90 -11.74 10.67
N PHE A 205 -8.93 -13.03 10.32
CA PHE A 205 -10.00 -13.93 10.73
C PHE A 205 -10.07 -14.08 12.25
N MET A 206 -8.92 -14.31 12.91
CA MET A 206 -8.82 -14.40 14.37
C MET A 206 -9.30 -13.10 15.04
N ALA A 207 -8.84 -11.94 14.55
CA ALA A 207 -9.20 -10.65 15.11
C ALA A 207 -10.70 -10.33 14.99
N ASN A 208 -11.36 -10.74 13.89
CA ASN A 208 -12.74 -10.38 13.66
C ASN A 208 -13.76 -11.41 14.15
N PHE A 209 -13.46 -12.70 14.06
CA PHE A 209 -14.40 -13.78 14.37
C PHE A 209 -14.11 -14.51 15.68
N MET A 210 -12.84 -14.67 16.06
CA MET A 210 -12.48 -15.43 17.26
C MET A 210 -12.32 -14.54 18.50
N MET A 211 -11.70 -13.36 18.37
CA MET A 211 -11.54 -12.42 19.50
C MET A 211 -12.86 -12.11 20.24
N PRO A 212 -14.00 -11.88 19.56
CA PRO A 212 -15.27 -11.61 20.24
C PRO A 212 -15.78 -12.78 21.10
N LEU A 213 -15.31 -14.01 20.87
CA LEU A 213 -15.68 -15.17 21.69
C LEU A 213 -14.96 -15.19 23.04
N PHE A 214 -13.83 -14.48 23.15
CA PHE A 214 -12.99 -14.44 24.35
C PHE A 214 -13.08 -13.12 25.12
N VAL A 215 -13.74 -12.10 24.55
CA VAL A 215 -13.82 -10.74 25.09
C VAL A 215 -15.28 -10.32 25.18
N PRO A 216 -15.75 -9.82 26.35
CA PRO A 216 -17.12 -9.33 26.50
C PRO A 216 -17.46 -8.22 25.48
N ASP A 217 -18.70 -8.20 25.00
CA ASP A 217 -19.14 -7.31 23.90
C ASP A 217 -18.78 -5.83 24.11
N TYR A 218 -18.88 -5.34 25.36
CA TYR A 218 -18.57 -3.94 25.70
C TYR A 218 -17.07 -3.58 25.60
N LEU A 219 -16.17 -4.57 25.56
CA LEU A 219 -14.74 -4.39 25.33
C LEU A 219 -14.33 -4.68 23.88
N THR A 220 -15.24 -5.23 23.07
CA THR A 220 -14.90 -5.57 21.69
C THR A 220 -14.77 -4.31 20.85
N PRO A 221 -13.62 -4.08 20.17
CA PRO A 221 -13.45 -2.92 19.30
C PRO A 221 -14.49 -2.93 18.17
N ASP A 222 -14.79 -1.75 17.61
CA ASP A 222 -15.65 -1.61 16.43
C ASP A 222 -15.17 -2.48 15.26
N ARG A 223 -16.10 -2.87 14.38
CA ARG A 223 -15.83 -3.76 13.23
C ARG A 223 -14.68 -3.26 12.34
N LEU A 224 -14.54 -1.95 12.16
CA LEU A 224 -13.43 -1.37 11.40
C LEU A 224 -12.11 -1.33 12.20
N LEU A 225 -12.20 -1.15 13.52
CA LEU A 225 -11.03 -0.98 14.37
C LEU A 225 -10.23 -2.28 14.54
N ARG A 226 -10.91 -3.43 14.64
CA ARG A 226 -10.26 -4.76 14.75
C ARG A 226 -9.25 -5.03 13.61
N PRO A 227 -9.63 -4.95 12.32
CA PRO A 227 -8.69 -5.17 11.23
C PRO A 227 -7.65 -4.04 11.10
N LEU A 228 -7.95 -2.80 11.51
CA LEU A 228 -6.93 -1.74 11.56
C LEU A 228 -5.82 -2.06 12.56
N ILE A 229 -6.16 -2.55 13.76
CA ILE A 229 -5.19 -2.99 14.77
C ILE A 229 -4.40 -4.19 14.24
N ALA A 230 -5.09 -5.18 13.67
CA ALA A 230 -4.45 -6.37 13.08
C ALA A 230 -3.45 -5.99 11.97
N ILE A 231 -3.84 -5.09 11.06
CA ILE A 231 -2.98 -4.55 10.00
C ILE A 231 -1.75 -3.85 10.60
N ALA A 232 -1.95 -2.96 11.56
CA ALA A 232 -0.87 -2.18 12.17
C ALA A 232 0.16 -3.09 12.84
N LEU A 233 -0.30 -4.07 13.64
CA LEU A 233 0.55 -5.04 14.31
C LEU A 233 1.25 -5.96 13.30
N PHE A 234 0.52 -6.51 12.33
CA PHE A 234 1.09 -7.39 11.32
C PHE A 234 2.17 -6.68 10.50
N SER A 235 1.84 -5.51 9.96
CA SER A 235 2.78 -4.70 9.18
C SER A 235 3.98 -4.24 10.02
N SER A 236 3.81 -4.01 11.32
CA SER A 236 4.92 -3.58 12.20
C SER A 236 6.03 -4.62 12.32
N ALA A 237 5.72 -5.92 12.25
CA ALA A 237 6.72 -6.98 12.29
C ALA A 237 7.60 -6.99 11.03
N TYR A 238 7.01 -6.81 9.85
CA TYR A 238 7.76 -6.66 8.60
C TYR A 238 8.55 -5.35 8.57
N MET A 239 7.96 -4.27 9.08
CA MET A 239 8.61 -2.97 9.19
C MET A 239 9.81 -3.01 10.14
N ALA A 240 9.73 -3.77 11.24
CA ALA A 240 10.83 -3.97 12.17
C ALA A 240 12.05 -4.59 11.49
N GLU A 241 11.85 -5.54 10.57
CA GLU A 241 12.94 -6.14 9.82
C GLU A 241 13.55 -5.18 8.78
N VAL A 242 12.72 -4.37 8.14
CA VAL A 242 13.20 -3.29 7.26
C VAL A 242 14.07 -2.32 8.05
N VAL A 243 13.59 -1.82 9.19
CA VAL A 243 14.36 -0.90 10.05
C VAL A 243 15.64 -1.58 10.59
N ARG A 244 15.56 -2.86 10.98
CA ARG A 244 16.73 -3.63 11.43
C ARG A 244 17.81 -3.72 10.36
N ALA A 245 17.42 -3.97 9.11
CA ALA A 245 18.35 -3.99 7.98
C ALA A 245 19.04 -2.63 7.78
N GLY A 246 18.29 -1.53 7.92
CA GLY A 246 18.84 -0.17 7.88
C GLY A 246 19.83 0.11 8.99
N LEU A 247 19.50 -0.31 10.21
CA LEU A 247 20.39 -0.17 11.37
C LEU A 247 21.70 -0.96 11.22
N GLN A 248 21.66 -2.09 10.52
CA GLN A 248 22.84 -2.91 10.20
C GLN A 248 23.70 -2.34 9.07
N ALA A 249 23.10 -1.54 8.18
CA ALA A 249 23.83 -0.87 7.09
C ALA A 249 24.70 0.30 7.59
N ILE A 250 24.48 0.79 8.81
CA ILE A 250 25.27 1.88 9.39
C ILE A 250 26.68 1.39 9.76
N PRO A 251 27.76 2.04 9.29
CA PRO A 251 29.13 1.67 9.64
C PRO A 251 29.37 1.72 11.15
N LYS A 252 30.11 0.73 11.68
CA LYS A 252 30.46 0.65 13.11
C LYS A 252 31.15 1.92 13.63
N GLY A 253 31.97 2.57 12.79
CA GLY A 253 32.65 3.83 13.12
C GLY A 253 31.71 4.96 13.56
N GLN A 254 30.46 5.02 13.07
CA GLN A 254 29.47 6.01 13.53
C GLN A 254 29.09 5.79 15.00
N TYR A 255 28.93 4.53 15.40
CA TYR A 255 28.65 4.18 16.80
C TYR A 255 29.86 4.44 17.69
N GLU A 256 31.07 4.09 17.22
CA GLU A 256 32.32 4.29 17.97
C GLU A 256 32.65 5.77 18.15
N ALA A 257 32.49 6.59 17.11
CA ALA A 257 32.71 8.04 17.19
C ALA A 257 31.74 8.72 18.17
N ALA A 258 30.45 8.37 18.12
CA ALA A 258 29.46 8.91 19.06
C ALA A 258 29.77 8.52 20.51
N LYS A 259 30.20 7.27 20.74
CA LYS A 259 30.65 6.81 22.06
C LYS A 259 31.92 7.50 22.54
N ALA A 260 32.89 7.73 21.64
CA ALA A 260 34.14 8.45 21.96
C ALA A 260 33.89 9.90 22.38
N LEU A 261 32.84 10.53 21.83
CA LEU A 261 32.36 11.85 22.21
C LEU A 261 31.49 11.87 23.48
N GLY A 262 31.33 10.73 24.17
CA GLY A 262 30.52 10.62 25.39
C GLY A 262 29.01 10.77 25.17
N VAL A 263 28.53 10.64 23.93
CA VAL A 263 27.10 10.79 23.61
C VAL A 263 26.32 9.60 24.17
N SER A 264 25.28 9.87 24.96
CA SER A 264 24.43 8.82 25.53
C SER A 264 23.70 8.02 24.45
N TYR A 265 23.37 6.75 24.73
CA TYR A 265 22.73 5.85 23.77
C TYR A 265 21.44 6.42 23.16
N PHE A 266 20.57 7.01 23.98
CA PHE A 266 19.31 7.62 23.51
C PHE A 266 19.56 8.79 22.55
N THR A 267 20.50 9.66 22.89
CA THR A 267 20.86 10.81 22.05
C THR A 267 21.51 10.34 20.75
N MET A 268 22.45 9.40 20.83
CA MET A 268 23.08 8.76 19.67
C MET A 268 22.04 8.10 18.76
N MET A 269 21.11 7.34 19.33
CA MET A 269 20.09 6.65 18.54
C MET A 269 19.13 7.64 17.88
N ARG A 270 18.58 8.60 18.64
CA ARG A 270 17.56 9.54 18.15
C ARG A 270 18.09 10.53 17.12
N LEU A 271 19.29 11.06 17.34
CA LEU A 271 19.80 12.19 16.54
C LEU A 271 20.82 11.77 15.47
N ILE A 272 21.50 10.63 15.63
CA ILE A 272 22.60 10.22 14.74
C ILE A 272 22.20 8.96 13.96
N ILE A 273 21.99 7.85 14.65
CA ILE A 273 21.91 6.52 14.01
C ILE A 273 20.55 6.29 13.34
N LEU A 274 19.44 6.52 14.05
CA LEU A 274 18.09 6.21 13.54
C LEU A 274 17.71 7.06 12.32
N PRO A 275 17.96 8.39 12.26
CA PRO A 275 17.67 9.18 11.06
C PRO A 275 18.44 8.68 9.82
N GLN A 276 19.70 8.28 9.99
CA GLN A 276 20.51 7.71 8.90
C GLN A 276 19.96 6.35 8.46
N ALA A 277 19.67 5.45 9.42
CA ALA A 277 19.13 4.13 9.14
C ALA A 277 17.78 4.20 8.41
N LEU A 278 16.87 5.06 8.89
CA LEU A 278 15.57 5.29 8.25
C LEU A 278 15.72 5.86 6.84
N THR A 279 16.72 6.69 6.59
CA THR A 279 17.01 7.22 5.25
C THR A 279 17.48 6.12 4.29
N ILE A 280 18.33 5.20 4.76
CA ILE A 280 18.81 4.05 3.98
C ILE A 280 17.65 3.15 3.56
N VAL A 281 16.65 2.96 4.44
CA VAL A 281 15.56 2.01 4.22
C VAL A 281 14.29 2.60 3.61
N ILE A 282 14.31 3.86 3.16
CA ILE A 282 13.17 4.48 2.45
C ILE A 282 12.62 3.56 1.35
N PRO A 283 13.45 2.94 0.47
CA PRO A 283 12.94 2.02 -0.55
C PRO A 283 12.22 0.80 0.04
N GLY A 284 12.75 0.25 1.14
CA GLY A 284 12.13 -0.86 1.87
C GLY A 284 10.78 -0.47 2.48
N ILE A 285 10.69 0.71 3.11
CA ILE A 285 9.44 1.24 3.68
C ILE A 285 8.37 1.37 2.59
N VAL A 286 8.72 1.96 1.43
CA VAL A 286 7.76 2.11 0.32
C VAL A 286 7.37 0.75 -0.26
N SER A 287 8.30 -0.21 -0.35
CA SER A 287 7.98 -1.57 -0.78
C SER A 287 7.00 -2.27 0.17
N THR A 288 7.20 -2.13 1.48
CA THR A 288 6.25 -2.64 2.49
C THR A 288 4.90 -1.94 2.39
N PHE A 289 4.87 -0.64 2.12
CA PHE A 289 3.61 0.10 1.92
C PHE A 289 2.84 -0.36 0.66
N ILE A 290 3.54 -0.62 -0.45
CA ILE A 290 2.94 -1.19 -1.67
C ILE A 290 2.36 -2.58 -1.39
N GLY A 291 3.07 -3.40 -0.61
CA GLY A 291 2.57 -4.70 -0.13
C GLY A 291 1.28 -4.53 0.66
N LEU A 292 1.34 -3.70 1.71
CA LEU A 292 0.21 -3.39 2.58
C LEU A 292 -1.03 -2.88 1.79
N PHE A 293 -0.83 -1.99 0.82
CA PHE A 293 -1.90 -1.47 -0.02
C PHE A 293 -2.64 -2.59 -0.77
N LYS A 294 -1.92 -3.59 -1.30
CA LYS A 294 -2.53 -4.76 -1.94
C LYS A 294 -3.17 -5.69 -0.91
N ASP A 295 -2.53 -5.88 0.23
CA ASP A 295 -3.01 -6.76 1.30
C ASP A 295 -4.30 -6.23 1.95
N THR A 296 -4.63 -4.94 1.80
CA THR A 296 -5.93 -4.40 2.22
C THR A 296 -7.12 -5.14 1.61
N THR A 297 -6.96 -5.78 0.45
CA THR A 297 -8.02 -6.60 -0.17
C THR A 297 -8.44 -7.80 0.67
N LEU A 298 -7.56 -8.28 1.56
CA LEU A 298 -7.85 -9.44 2.42
C LEU A 298 -8.91 -9.13 3.49
N VAL A 299 -9.22 -7.85 3.75
CA VAL A 299 -10.29 -7.46 4.69
C VAL A 299 -11.68 -7.80 4.15
N ALA A 300 -11.81 -8.09 2.86
CA ALA A 300 -13.00 -8.68 2.27
C ALA A 300 -13.47 -9.94 3.02
N VAL A 301 -12.53 -10.74 3.54
CA VAL A 301 -12.81 -11.98 4.29
C VAL A 301 -13.54 -11.71 5.61
N VAL A 302 -13.34 -10.54 6.21
CA VAL A 302 -14.05 -10.10 7.42
C VAL A 302 -15.31 -9.28 7.10
N GLY A 303 -15.71 -9.29 5.83
CA GLY A 303 -16.93 -8.67 5.31
C GLY A 303 -16.86 -7.14 5.25
N ILE A 304 -15.67 -6.55 5.24
CA ILE A 304 -15.48 -5.12 4.94
C ILE A 304 -15.38 -4.96 3.43
N ALA A 305 -16.18 -4.06 2.87
CA ALA A 305 -16.21 -3.81 1.44
C ALA A 305 -15.09 -2.86 1.02
N ASP A 306 -13.86 -3.36 0.88
CA ASP A 306 -12.76 -2.61 0.26
C ASP A 306 -13.01 -2.38 -1.25
N PHE A 307 -12.08 -1.75 -1.95
CA PHE A 307 -12.20 -1.50 -3.39
C PHE A 307 -12.39 -2.78 -4.22
N LEU A 308 -11.61 -3.84 -3.97
CA LEU A 308 -11.78 -5.09 -4.71
C LEU A 308 -13.14 -5.72 -4.40
N ARG A 309 -13.54 -5.75 -3.13
CA ARG A 309 -14.84 -6.29 -2.74
C ARG A 309 -16.00 -5.47 -3.30
N ALA A 310 -15.84 -4.15 -3.45
CA ALA A 310 -16.82 -3.29 -4.11
C ALA A 310 -16.98 -3.65 -5.60
N VAL A 311 -15.88 -3.93 -6.31
CA VAL A 311 -15.92 -4.46 -7.69
C VAL A 311 -16.61 -5.81 -7.74
N GLU A 312 -16.31 -6.72 -6.81
CA GLU A 312 -16.95 -8.03 -6.73
C GLU A 312 -18.46 -7.96 -6.43
N THR A 313 -18.91 -6.97 -5.65
CA THR A 313 -20.35 -6.72 -5.46
C THR A 313 -20.97 -6.11 -6.72
N ALA A 314 -20.28 -5.17 -7.37
CA ALA A 314 -20.79 -4.50 -8.56
C ALA A 314 -20.97 -5.47 -9.74
N ARG A 315 -20.06 -6.42 -9.93
CA ARG A 315 -20.10 -7.37 -11.06
C ARG A 315 -21.25 -8.38 -10.99
N VAL A 316 -21.82 -8.60 -9.81
CA VAL A 316 -22.94 -9.54 -9.60
C VAL A 316 -24.30 -8.84 -9.59
N ASP A 317 -24.34 -7.53 -9.91
CA ASP A 317 -25.59 -6.80 -10.05
C ASP A 317 -26.43 -7.40 -11.20
N PRO A 318 -27.64 -7.92 -10.94
CA PRO A 318 -28.50 -8.50 -11.96
C PRO A 318 -28.86 -7.52 -13.09
N ASN A 319 -28.91 -6.22 -12.78
CA ASN A 319 -29.19 -5.18 -13.77
C ASN A 319 -28.12 -5.14 -14.85
N TRP A 320 -26.86 -5.40 -14.48
CA TRP A 320 -25.70 -5.36 -15.36
C TRP A 320 -25.19 -6.76 -15.73
N ALA A 321 -25.99 -7.81 -15.58
CA ALA A 321 -25.59 -9.15 -16.00
C ALA A 321 -25.22 -9.18 -17.49
N GLY A 322 -24.00 -9.65 -17.79
CA GLY A 322 -23.43 -9.72 -19.14
C GLY A 322 -22.10 -10.48 -19.16
N PRO A 323 -21.67 -10.98 -20.34
CA PRO A 323 -20.51 -11.87 -20.47
C PRO A 323 -19.18 -11.20 -20.09
N THR A 324 -19.02 -9.90 -20.38
CA THR A 324 -17.75 -9.17 -20.22
C THR A 324 -17.64 -8.37 -18.93
N ILE A 325 -18.70 -8.35 -18.12
CA ILE A 325 -18.83 -7.45 -16.95
C ILE A 325 -17.85 -7.83 -15.84
N SER A 326 -17.71 -9.12 -15.55
CA SER A 326 -16.73 -9.59 -14.55
C SER A 326 -15.29 -9.29 -14.99
N SER A 327 -14.96 -9.54 -16.25
CA SER A 327 -13.64 -9.24 -16.82
C SER A 327 -13.35 -7.73 -16.81
N THR A 328 -14.34 -6.91 -17.15
CA THR A 328 -14.23 -5.45 -17.12
C THR A 328 -14.01 -4.92 -15.71
N GLY A 329 -14.75 -5.45 -14.73
CA GLY A 329 -14.58 -5.10 -13.32
C GLY A 329 -13.15 -5.38 -12.82
N TYR A 330 -12.63 -6.59 -13.05
CA TYR A 330 -11.27 -6.93 -12.64
C TYR A 330 -10.19 -6.19 -13.43
N LEU A 331 -10.42 -5.93 -14.72
CA LEU A 331 -9.55 -5.08 -15.53
C LEU A 331 -9.44 -3.67 -14.90
N PHE A 332 -10.57 -3.05 -14.58
CA PHE A 332 -10.59 -1.74 -13.94
C PHE A 332 -9.92 -1.79 -12.55
N ALA A 333 -10.19 -2.82 -11.76
CA ALA A 333 -9.56 -2.99 -10.46
C ALA A 333 -8.03 -3.08 -10.59
N GLY A 334 -7.55 -3.92 -11.53
CA GLY A 334 -6.14 -4.09 -11.83
C GLY A 334 -5.48 -2.79 -12.29
N LEU A 335 -6.14 -2.01 -13.15
CA LEU A 335 -5.64 -0.69 -13.59
C LEU A 335 -5.51 0.28 -12.40
N VAL A 336 -6.50 0.35 -11.52
CA VAL A 336 -6.45 1.21 -10.33
C VAL A 336 -5.30 0.79 -9.41
N TYR A 337 -5.22 -0.49 -9.03
CA TYR A 337 -4.11 -0.99 -8.20
C TYR A 337 -2.75 -0.74 -8.86
N TRP A 338 -2.65 -0.95 -10.18
CA TRP A 338 -1.43 -0.69 -10.94
C TRP A 338 -1.04 0.78 -10.92
N ILE A 339 -1.96 1.72 -11.16
CA ILE A 339 -1.68 3.17 -11.13
C ILE A 339 -1.12 3.58 -9.76
N PHE A 340 -1.76 3.16 -8.66
CA PHE A 340 -1.29 3.46 -7.30
C PHE A 340 0.09 2.84 -7.02
N CYS A 341 0.25 1.53 -7.28
CA CYS A 341 1.51 0.82 -7.02
C CYS A 341 2.66 1.35 -7.88
N PHE A 342 2.39 1.66 -9.15
CA PHE A 342 3.35 2.23 -10.07
C PHE A 342 3.75 3.65 -9.65
N GLY A 343 2.80 4.49 -9.27
CA GLY A 343 3.05 5.84 -8.75
C GLY A 343 3.97 5.82 -7.53
N MET A 344 3.64 4.99 -6.53
CA MET A 344 4.48 4.79 -5.34
C MET A 344 5.88 4.25 -5.68
N SER A 345 5.97 3.26 -6.58
CA SER A 345 7.25 2.67 -7.01
C SER A 345 8.15 3.68 -7.74
N ARG A 346 7.58 4.46 -8.67
CA ARG A 346 8.31 5.53 -9.38
C ARG A 346 8.80 6.62 -8.44
N TYR A 347 7.98 6.99 -7.46
CA TYR A 347 8.38 7.94 -6.44
C TYR A 347 9.55 7.41 -5.58
N SER A 348 9.49 6.14 -5.15
CA SER A 348 10.56 5.46 -4.41
C SER A 348 11.90 5.51 -5.16
N GLN A 349 11.90 5.12 -6.44
CA GLN A 349 13.11 5.15 -7.28
C GLN A 349 13.67 6.58 -7.45
N SER A 350 12.79 7.58 -7.56
CA SER A 350 13.19 9.00 -7.62
C SER A 350 13.81 9.49 -6.32
N MET A 351 13.32 9.03 -5.16
CA MET A 351 13.94 9.31 -3.86
C MET A 351 15.31 8.65 -3.74
N GLU A 352 15.42 7.37 -4.08
CA GLU A 352 16.67 6.61 -4.03
C GLU A 352 17.78 7.28 -4.85
N ARG A 353 17.47 7.67 -6.10
CA ARG A 353 18.42 8.40 -6.97
C ARG A 353 18.83 9.77 -6.43
N ALA A 354 17.98 10.41 -5.61
CA ALA A 354 18.33 11.69 -4.99
C ALA A 354 19.26 11.49 -3.78
N LEU A 355 19.00 10.48 -2.95
CA LEU A 355 19.83 10.14 -1.80
C LEU A 355 21.22 9.63 -2.22
N ALA A 356 21.29 8.83 -3.29
CA ALA A 356 22.56 8.34 -3.82
C ALA A 356 23.47 9.45 -4.36
N ARG A 357 22.91 10.59 -4.79
CA ARG A 357 23.69 11.76 -5.25
C ARG A 357 24.30 12.54 -4.09
N GLY A 358 23.59 12.66 -2.97
CA GLY A 358 24.09 13.35 -1.77
C GLY A 358 25.20 12.62 -1.02
N HIS A 359 25.38 11.31 -1.24
CA HIS A 359 26.50 10.54 -0.68
C HIS A 359 27.78 10.60 -1.54
N ARG A 360 27.71 11.18 -2.75
CA ARG A 360 28.85 11.31 -3.66
C ARG A 360 29.45 12.73 -3.70
N SER A 361 28.80 13.68 -3.03
CA SER A 361 29.28 15.05 -2.76
C SER A 361 29.76 15.13 -1.32
#